data_AF-A0AAV6AA29-F1
#
_entry.id   AF-A0AAV6AA29-F1
#
_cell.length_a   1.000
_cell.length_b   1.000
_cell.length_c   1.000
_cell.angle_alpha   90.00
_cell.angle_beta   90.00
_cell.angle_gamma   90.00
#
_symmetry.space_group_name_H-M   'P 1'
#
loop_
_entity.id
_entity.type
_entity.pdbx_description
1 polymer ?
#
loop_
_entity_poly.entity_id
_entity_poly.type
_entity_poly.pdbx_seq_one_letter_code
_entity_poly.pdbx_strand_id
1 'polypeptide(L)'
;FAPHTSGVPEDPATGSASGPLGAYLVRHGLVKAADEVRIVSEQGTKMSRQSFVHIRLAMTGERLETIRVGGSVVPVLEGALRIPAS
;
A
#
# COMPACT_ATOMS: atom_id res chain seq x y z
N PHE A 1 9.78 6.90 0.16
CA PHE A 1 10.96 7.53 -0.47
C PHE A 1 11.47 6.63 -1.58
N ALA A 2 11.57 7.10 -2.84
CA ALA A 2 11.95 6.27 -4.00
C ALA A 2 12.83 7.01 -5.03
N PRO A 3 13.93 7.65 -4.61
CA PRO A 3 14.64 8.66 -5.41
C PRO A 3 15.29 8.13 -6.71
N HIS A 4 15.51 6.82 -6.84
CA HIS A 4 16.29 6.25 -7.95
C HIS A 4 15.48 5.42 -8.94
N THR A 5 14.17 5.22 -8.71
CA THR A 5 13.41 4.20 -9.42
C THR A 5 12.45 4.73 -10.48
N SER A 6 12.06 6.01 -10.47
CA SER A 6 11.05 6.53 -11.43
C SER A 6 11.02 8.06 -11.60
N GLY A 7 12.03 8.81 -11.14
CA GLY A 7 11.94 10.29 -11.08
C GLY A 7 10.90 10.82 -10.08
N VAL A 8 10.32 9.93 -9.27
CA VAL A 8 9.39 10.26 -8.19
C VAL A 8 10.18 10.37 -6.89
N PRO A 9 10.34 11.57 -6.29
CA PRO A 9 11.09 11.72 -5.05
C PRO A 9 10.43 10.94 -3.90
N GLU A 10 9.10 10.99 -3.81
CA GLU A 10 8.30 10.28 -2.83
C GLU A 10 6.88 10.00 -3.35
N ASP A 11 6.31 8.87 -2.94
CA ASP A 11 4.97 8.41 -3.31
C ASP A 11 4.02 8.62 -2.12
N PRO A 12 2.81 9.18 -2.31
CA PRO A 12 1.82 9.35 -1.24
C PRO A 12 1.32 8.04 -0.61
N ALA A 13 1.24 6.96 -1.38
CA ALA A 13 0.66 5.69 -0.94
C ALA A 13 1.30 4.51 -1.67
N THR A 14 2.24 3.81 -1.01
CA THR A 14 3.01 2.75 -1.66
C THR A 14 2.52 1.38 -1.23
N GLY A 15 1.60 0.80 -2.01
CA GLY A 15 1.04 -0.53 -1.71
C GLY A 15 2.09 -1.64 -1.66
N SER A 16 3.10 -1.56 -2.54
CA SER A 16 4.24 -2.49 -2.59
C SER A 16 5.17 -2.39 -1.38
N ALA A 17 5.14 -1.28 -0.63
CA ALA A 17 5.83 -1.16 0.65
C ALA A 17 4.92 -1.57 1.83
N SER A 18 3.64 -1.20 1.76
CA SER A 18 2.65 -1.47 2.82
C SER A 18 2.40 -2.96 3.04
N GLY A 19 2.30 -3.76 1.97
CA GLY A 19 2.11 -5.21 2.09
C GLY A 19 3.25 -5.91 2.86
N PRO A 20 4.52 -5.76 2.45
CA PRO A 20 5.67 -6.28 3.18
C PRO A 20 5.81 -5.76 4.60
N LEU A 21 5.45 -4.49 4.86
CA LEU A 21 5.39 -3.95 6.23
C LEU A 21 4.45 -4.79 7.11
N GLY A 22 3.24 -5.08 6.62
CA GLY A 22 2.30 -5.94 7.37
C GLY A 22 2.87 -7.32 7.65
N ALA A 23 3.46 -7.98 6.65
CA ALA A 23 4.10 -9.29 6.82
C ALA A 23 5.25 -9.25 7.84
N TYR A 24 6.07 -8.20 7.81
CA TYR A 24 7.16 -7.98 8.75
C TYR A 24 6.66 -7.87 10.19
N LEU A 25 5.61 -7.05 10.41
CA LEU A 25 5.05 -6.82 11.74
C LEU A 25 4.54 -8.12 12.39
N VAL A 26 3.85 -8.98 11.61
CA VAL A 26 3.39 -10.28 12.11
C VAL A 26 4.55 -11.23 12.34
N ARG A 27 5.48 -11.35 11.39
CA ARG A 27 6.65 -12.24 11.49
C ARG A 27 7.50 -11.96 12.72
N HIS A 28 7.63 -10.70 13.10
CA HIS A 28 8.43 -10.29 14.26
C HIS A 28 7.62 -10.14 15.55
N GLY A 29 6.37 -10.59 15.57
CA GLY A 29 5.52 -10.58 16.77
C GLY A 29 5.13 -9.18 17.25
N LEU A 30 5.34 -8.14 16.43
CA LEU A 30 4.92 -6.76 16.72
C LEU A 30 3.40 -6.60 16.56
N VAL A 31 2.80 -7.43 15.71
CA VAL A 31 1.36 -7.66 15.62
C VAL A 31 1.11 -9.14 15.85
N LYS A 32 0.16 -9.46 16.75
CA LYS A 32 -0.18 -10.85 17.05
C LYS A 32 -0.74 -11.55 15.80
N ALA A 33 -0.20 -12.74 15.50
CA ALA A 33 -0.72 -13.58 14.43
C ALA A 33 -2.14 -14.08 14.75
N ALA A 34 -2.97 -14.17 13.71
CA ALA A 34 -4.32 -14.73 13.71
C ALA A 34 -4.62 -15.20 12.29
N ASP A 35 -5.64 -16.06 12.11
CA ASP A 35 -6.06 -16.56 10.79
C ASP A 35 -6.29 -15.42 9.78
N GLU A 36 -6.78 -14.28 10.27
CA GLU A 36 -6.82 -13.02 9.52
C GLU A 36 -6.27 -11.86 10.37
N VAL A 37 -5.31 -11.13 9.82
CA VAL A 37 -4.75 -9.90 10.43
C VAL A 37 -5.08 -8.70 9.54
N ARG A 38 -5.54 -7.61 10.15
CA ARG A 38 -5.88 -6.35 9.47
C ARG A 38 -5.05 -5.20 10.04
N ILE A 39 -4.39 -4.46 9.17
CA ILE A 39 -3.55 -3.31 9.53
C ILE A 39 -3.94 -2.13 8.64
N VAL A 40 -3.95 -0.92 9.21
CA VAL A 40 -4.08 0.33 8.47
C VAL A 40 -2.75 1.07 8.53
N SER A 41 -2.16 1.32 7.37
CA SER A 41 -0.91 2.07 7.22
C SER A 41 -1.22 3.48 6.72
N GLU A 42 -0.84 4.49 7.50
CA GLU A 42 -0.90 5.90 7.08
C GLU A 42 0.40 6.30 6.38
N GLN A 43 0.29 6.94 5.21
CA GLN A 43 1.43 7.47 4.45
C GLN A 43 1.06 8.82 3.80
N GLY A 44 2.07 9.62 3.46
CA GLY A 44 1.88 10.83 2.64
C GLY A 44 1.47 12.09 3.42
N THR A 45 1.28 12.03 4.74
CA THR A 45 0.85 13.17 5.57
C THR A 45 1.84 14.33 5.51
N LYS A 46 3.13 14.06 5.60
CA LYS A 46 4.18 15.10 5.52
C LYS A 46 4.29 15.80 4.16
N MET A 47 3.78 15.17 3.10
CA MET A 47 3.72 15.76 1.75
C MET A 47 2.31 16.30 1.41
N SER A 48 1.43 16.46 2.41
CA SER A 48 0.04 16.92 2.24
C SER A 48 -0.81 16.04 1.29
N ARG A 49 -0.48 14.76 1.20
CA ARG A 49 -1.23 13.74 0.42
C ARG A 49 -1.52 12.52 1.29
N GLN A 50 -2.13 12.77 2.45
CA GLN A 50 -2.46 11.73 3.42
C GLN A 50 -3.30 10.63 2.76
N SER A 51 -2.87 9.40 2.96
CA SER A 51 -3.49 8.21 2.41
C SER A 51 -3.50 7.10 3.45
N PHE A 52 -4.57 6.30 3.45
CA PHE A 52 -4.72 5.12 4.29
C PHE A 52 -4.70 3.86 3.42
N VAL A 53 -3.72 3.00 3.67
CA VAL A 53 -3.55 1.74 2.97
C VAL A 53 -3.98 0.60 3.90
N HIS A 54 -5.02 -0.13 3.50
CA HIS A 54 -5.52 -1.29 4.23
C HIS A 54 -4.76 -2.53 3.81
N ILE A 55 -4.18 -3.23 4.78
CA ILE A 55 -3.45 -4.48 4.59
C ILE A 55 -4.25 -5.60 5.26
N ARG A 56 -4.51 -6.67 4.53
CA ARG A 56 -5.06 -7.92 5.06
C ARG A 56 -4.09 -9.06 4.82
N LEU A 57 -3.81 -9.81 5.87
CA LEU A 57 -2.95 -10.98 5.83
C LEU A 57 -3.79 -12.20 6.20
N ALA A 58 -3.75 -13.22 5.35
CA ALA A 58 -4.32 -14.53 5.66
C ALA A 58 -3.19 -15.45 6.13
N MET A 59 -3.38 -16.06 7.30
CA MET A 59 -2.39 -16.94 7.93
C MET A 59 -3.00 -18.34 8.12
N THR A 60 -2.16 -19.38 8.04
CA THR A 60 -2.49 -20.72 8.56
C THR A 60 -1.47 -21.05 9.63
N GLY A 61 -1.87 -20.92 10.90
CA GLY A 61 -0.92 -20.93 12.02
C GLY A 61 0.08 -19.77 11.89
N GLU A 62 1.37 -20.09 11.81
CA GLU A 62 2.44 -19.08 11.65
C GLU A 62 2.81 -18.80 10.19
N ARG A 63 2.21 -19.52 9.24
CA ARG A 63 2.52 -19.37 7.81
C ARG A 63 1.64 -18.32 7.16
N LEU A 64 2.28 -17.34 6.50
CA LEU A 64 1.61 -16.33 5.68
C LEU A 64 1.24 -16.91 4.31
N GLU A 65 -0.04 -16.92 3.98
CA GLU A 65 -0.54 -17.45 2.70
C GLU A 65 -0.83 -16.35 1.68
N THR A 66 -1.37 -15.21 2.13
CA THR A 66 -1.77 -14.14 1.21
C THR A 66 -1.65 -12.78 1.86
N ILE A 67 -1.18 -11.81 1.08
CA ILE A 67 -1.23 -10.38 1.40
C ILE A 67 -2.19 -9.72 0.41
N ARG A 68 -3.18 -8.98 0.92
CA ARG A 68 -4.03 -8.11 0.13
C ARG A 68 -3.85 -6.68 0.59
N VAL A 69 -3.66 -5.78 -0.37
CA VAL A 69 -3.52 -4.34 -0.12
C VAL A 69 -4.61 -3.62 -0.88
N GLY A 70 -5.26 -2.65 -0.25
CA GLY A 70 -6.32 -1.87 -0.87
C GLY A 70 -6.58 -0.55 -0.15
N GLY A 71 -7.46 0.25 -0.73
CA GLY A 71 -7.87 1.54 -0.20
C GLY A 71 -9.03 2.11 -1.00
N SER A 72 -9.57 3.22 -0.51
CA SER A 72 -10.60 3.98 -1.24
C SER A 72 -9.95 4.94 -2.23
N VAL A 73 -10.62 5.17 -3.35
CA VAL A 73 -10.20 6.13 -4.39
C VAL A 73 -11.37 7.07 -4.70
N VAL A 74 -11.04 8.28 -5.12
CA VAL A 74 -12.01 9.30 -5.53
C VAL A 74 -11.60 9.80 -6.92
N PRO A 75 -12.52 9.84 -7.91
CA PRO A 75 -12.21 10.41 -9.22
C PRO A 75 -11.93 11.92 -9.06
N VAL A 76 -10.82 12.39 -9.62
CA VAL A 76 -10.40 13.81 -9.55
C VAL A 76 -10.54 14.53 -10.89
N LEU A 77 -10.44 13.79 -11.99
CA LEU A 77 -10.52 14.33 -13.34
C LEU A 77 -10.99 13.23 -14.29
N GLU A 78 -11.80 13.63 -15.27
CA GLU A 78 -12.18 12.83 -16.42
C GLU A 78 -11.84 13.63 -17.69
N GLY A 79 -11.40 12.95 -18.75
CA GLY A 79 -11.04 13.62 -20.00
C GLY A 79 -10.76 12.65 -21.15
N ALA A 80 -10.65 13.19 -22.37
CA ALA A 80 -10.34 12.44 -23.58
C ALA A 80 -8.97 12.85 -24.12
N LEU A 81 -8.09 11.87 -24.37
CA LEU A 81 -6.79 12.09 -25.00
C LEU A 81 -6.90 11.85 -26.51
N ARG A 82 -6.48 12.82 -27.32
CA ARG A 82 -6.32 12.67 -28.78
C ARG A 82 -4.85 12.60 -29.12
N ILE A 83 -4.45 11.58 -29.87
CA ILE A 83 -3.09 11.45 -30.38
C ILE A 83 -3.07 11.95 -31.83
N PRO A 84 -2.12 12.81 -32.25
CA PRO A 84 -2.01 13.28 -33.63
C PRO A 84 -1.81 12.12 -34.61
N ALA A 85 -2.31 12.27 -35.84
CA ALA A 85 -1.93 11.38 -36.93
C ALA A 85 -0.47 11.66 -37.33
N SER A 86 0.28 10.57 -37.58
CA SER A 86 1.69 10.57 -38.02
C SER A 86 1.91 11.30 -39.33
#